data_AF-A0A7G2JYX0-F1
#
_entry.id   AF-A0A7G2JYX0-F1
#
_cell.length_a   1.000
_cell.length_b   1.000
_cell.length_c   1.000
_cell.angle_alpha   90.00
_cell.angle_beta   90.00
_cell.angle_gamma   90.00
#
_symmetry.space_group_name_H-M   'P 1'
#
loop_
_entity.id
_entity.type
_entity.pdbx_description
1 polymer ?
#
loop_
_entity_poly.entity_id
_entity_poly.type
_entity_poly.pdbx_seq_one_letter_code
_entity_poly.pdbx_strand_id
1 'polypeptide(L)'
;MIYEAFSKVDELHVIVCSDTERDLKLFYDSKMKRMPTVQDRLRWMQQIFKYQKNQIFIHHLVEDGIPSYPNGWQSWSEAVKSLFHEKHFEPSIVFSSEPQDKAPYEKYLGLEVSLVDPDRTFFNVSAT
;
A
#
# COMPACT_ATOMS: atom_id res chain seq x y z
N MET A 1 3.56 10.97 4.94
CA MET A 1 4.12 9.95 4.02
C MET A 1 3.70 10.14 2.56
N ILE A 2 2.42 10.01 2.18
CA ILE A 2 2.04 10.00 0.74
C ILE A 2 2.38 11.32 0.01
N TYR A 3 2.09 12.49 0.59
CA TYR A 3 2.48 13.76 -0.05
C TYR A 3 4.01 13.97 -0.11
N GLU A 4 4.75 13.43 0.85
CA GLU A 4 6.21 13.46 0.85
C GLU A 4 6.76 12.62 -0.32
N ALA A 5 6.22 11.42 -0.52
CA ALA A 5 6.53 10.59 -1.69
C ALA A 5 6.14 11.30 -3.00
N PHE A 6 4.94 11.88 -3.06
CA PHE A 6 4.44 12.62 -4.22
C PHE A 6 5.33 13.81 -4.60
N SER A 7 5.95 14.49 -3.63
CA SER A 7 6.87 15.60 -3.92
C SER A 7 8.17 15.20 -4.64
N LYS A 8 8.45 13.89 -4.70
CA LYS A 8 9.69 13.32 -5.26
C LYS A 8 9.50 12.67 -6.63
N VAL A 9 8.27 12.62 -7.14
CA VAL A 9 7.90 11.96 -8.40
C VAL A 9 6.88 12.79 -9.16
N ASP A 10 6.85 12.66 -10.48
CA ASP A 10 5.82 13.31 -11.31
C ASP A 10 4.46 12.57 -11.23
N GLU A 11 4.52 11.25 -11.01
CA GLU A 11 3.37 10.34 -10.96
C GLU A 11 3.53 9.35 -9.80
N LEU A 12 2.47 9.17 -8.99
CA LEU A 12 2.47 8.31 -7.82
C LEU A 12 1.30 7.32 -7.85
N HIS A 13 1.62 6.04 -7.72
CA HIS A 13 0.65 4.95 -7.66
C HIS A 13 0.51 4.45 -6.23
N VAL A 14 -0.67 4.64 -5.64
CA VAL A 14 -1.00 4.18 -4.29
C VAL A 14 -1.85 2.92 -4.38
N ILE A 15 -1.37 1.84 -3.77
CA ILE A 15 -2.05 0.55 -3.78
C ILE A 15 -2.73 0.36 -2.43
N VAL A 16 -4.05 0.19 -2.44
CA VAL A 16 -4.83 -0.24 -1.28
C VAL A 16 -4.94 -1.75 -1.34
N CYS A 17 -4.31 -2.44 -0.39
CA CYS A 17 -4.39 -3.90 -0.33
C CYS A 17 -5.55 -4.37 0.56
N SER A 18 -6.20 -5.46 0.18
CA SER A 18 -7.23 -6.12 1.00
C SER A 18 -6.97 -7.61 1.11
N ASP A 19 -7.28 -8.16 2.28
CA ASP A 19 -7.32 -9.60 2.52
C ASP A 19 -8.58 -9.89 3.34
N THR A 20 -9.45 -10.78 2.83
CA THR A 20 -10.77 -11.00 3.39
C THR A 20 -10.71 -11.50 4.84
N GLU A 21 -9.84 -12.45 5.15
CA GLU A 21 -9.76 -13.05 6.50
C GLU A 21 -9.08 -12.09 7.49
N ARG A 22 -7.96 -11.48 7.10
CA ARG A 22 -7.21 -10.50 7.88
C ARG A 22 -8.04 -9.27 8.18
N ASP A 23 -8.66 -8.66 7.17
CA ASP A 23 -9.43 -7.43 7.32
C ASP A 23 -10.65 -7.68 8.22
N LEU A 24 -11.28 -8.85 8.10
CA LEU A 24 -12.39 -9.27 8.96
C LEU A 24 -11.93 -9.50 10.41
N LYS A 25 -10.78 -10.15 10.60
CA LYS A 25 -10.19 -10.34 11.94
C LYS A 25 -9.87 -9.01 12.61
N LEU A 26 -9.19 -8.10 11.91
CA LEU A 26 -8.87 -6.75 12.42
C LEU A 26 -10.14 -5.98 12.81
N PHE A 27 -11.21 -6.10 12.02
CA PHE A 27 -12.49 -5.48 12.35
C PHE A 27 -13.09 -6.05 13.64
N TYR A 28 -13.16 -7.38 13.80
CA TYR A 28 -13.71 -8.00 15.00
C TYR A 28 -12.85 -7.80 16.26
N ASP A 29 -11.54 -7.71 16.11
CA ASP A 29 -10.61 -7.42 17.20
C ASP A 29 -10.70 -5.94 17.65
N SER A 30 -11.23 -5.07 16.79
CA SER A 30 -11.47 -3.66 17.10
C SER A 30 -12.78 -3.43 17.89
N LYS A 31 -13.08 -2.15 18.17
CA LYS A 31 -14.38 -1.71 18.71
C LYS A 31 -15.23 -0.93 17.70
N MET A 32 -14.91 -1.05 16.40
CA MET A 32 -15.64 -0.37 15.34
C MET A 32 -17.07 -0.92 15.21
N LYS A 33 -18.06 -0.03 15.08
CA LYS A 33 -19.47 -0.42 14.95
C LYS A 33 -19.81 -1.05 13.60
N ARG A 34 -19.13 -0.62 12.54
CA ARG A 34 -19.34 -1.08 11.16
C ARG A 34 -17.99 -1.26 10.49
N MET A 35 -17.85 -2.39 9.78
CA MET A 35 -16.66 -2.68 9.01
C MET A 35 -16.58 -1.74 7.80
N PRO A 36 -15.46 -1.02 7.61
CA PRO A 36 -15.18 -0.35 6.35
C PRO A 36 -15.04 -1.36 5.23
N THR A 37 -15.81 -1.20 4.15
CA THR A 37 -15.68 -2.06 2.98
C THR A 37 -14.41 -1.70 2.18
N VAL A 38 -14.01 -2.57 1.24
CA VAL A 38 -12.97 -2.24 0.25
C VAL A 38 -13.31 -0.94 -0.49
N GLN A 39 -14.58 -0.79 -0.89
CA GLN A 39 -15.05 0.40 -1.59
C GLN A 39 -14.96 1.65 -0.71
N ASP A 40 -15.26 1.55 0.60
CA ASP A 40 -15.13 2.67 1.54
C ASP A 40 -13.65 3.12 1.64
N ARG A 41 -12.72 2.17 1.75
CA ARG A 41 -11.27 2.45 1.81
C ARG A 41 -10.75 3.11 0.54
N LEU A 42 -11.10 2.57 -0.63
CA LEU A 42 -10.73 3.18 -1.91
C LEU A 42 -11.31 4.59 -2.04
N ARG A 43 -12.57 4.77 -1.63
CA ARG A 43 -13.25 6.06 -1.66
C ARG A 43 -12.60 7.08 -0.73
N TRP A 44 -12.06 6.69 0.43
CA TRP A 44 -11.30 7.60 1.29
C TRP A 44 -10.07 8.13 0.58
N MET A 45 -9.27 7.24 -0.02
CA MET A 45 -8.06 7.62 -0.76
C MET A 45 -8.39 8.53 -1.95
N GLN A 46 -9.40 8.16 -2.74
CA GLN A 46 -9.85 8.97 -3.88
C GLN A 46 -10.34 10.37 -3.46
N GLN A 47 -10.97 10.50 -2.30
CA GLN A 47 -11.42 11.81 -1.79
C GLN A 47 -10.27 12.64 -1.25
N ILE A 48 -9.35 12.03 -0.50
CA ILE A 48 -8.18 12.71 0.07
C ILE A 48 -7.32 13.30 -1.07
N PHE A 49 -7.06 12.53 -2.12
CA PHE A 49 -6.21 12.93 -3.25
C PHE A 49 -6.99 13.46 -4.46
N LYS A 50 -8.25 13.89 -4.27
CA LYS A 50 -9.13 14.35 -5.35
C LYS A 50 -8.50 15.45 -6.22
N TYR A 51 -7.74 16.36 -5.61
CA TYR A 51 -7.12 17.48 -6.32
C TYR A 51 -5.84 17.07 -7.09
N GLN A 52 -5.24 15.94 -6.73
CA GLN A 52 -4.06 15.38 -7.39
C GLN A 52 -4.41 14.17 -8.27
N LYS A 53 -5.70 13.91 -8.55
CA LYS A 53 -6.18 12.71 -9.27
C LYS A 53 -5.56 12.46 -10.66
N ASN A 54 -4.91 13.46 -11.25
CA ASN A 54 -4.25 13.35 -12.55
C ASN A 54 -2.79 12.89 -12.43
N GLN A 55 -2.26 12.78 -11.21
CA GLN A 55 -0.87 12.42 -10.91
C GLN A 55 -0.79 11.37 -9.79
N ILE A 56 -1.77 11.33 -8.88
CA ILE A 56 -1.92 10.29 -7.85
C ILE A 56 -3.03 9.33 -8.27
N PHE A 57 -2.66 8.09 -8.53
CA PHE A 57 -3.56 7.03 -8.95
C PHE A 57 -3.77 6.04 -7.80
N ILE A 58 -5.03 5.65 -7.55
CA ILE A 58 -5.39 4.71 -6.49
C ILE A 58 -5.78 3.38 -7.12
N HIS A 59 -5.10 2.32 -6.73
CA HIS A 59 -5.33 0.95 -7.19
C HIS A 59 -5.74 0.04 -6.03
N HIS A 60 -6.38 -1.07 -6.36
CA HIS A 60 -6.76 -2.12 -5.40
C HIS A 60 -5.98 -3.39 -5.71
N LEU A 61 -5.35 -3.96 -4.69
CA LEU A 61 -4.71 -5.27 -4.76
C LEU A 61 -5.41 -6.23 -3.80
N VAL A 62 -5.80 -7.41 -4.29
CA VAL A 62 -6.37 -8.48 -3.47
C VAL A 62 -5.27 -9.45 -3.09
N GLU A 63 -5.13 -9.72 -1.79
CA GLU A 63 -4.08 -10.57 -1.23
C GLU A 63 -4.63 -11.92 -0.72
N ASP A 64 -5.92 -12.20 -0.97
CA ASP A 64 -6.58 -13.45 -0.56
C ASP A 64 -5.81 -14.68 -1.05
N GLY A 65 -5.45 -15.57 -0.12
CA GLY A 65 -4.70 -16.79 -0.40
C GLY A 65 -3.18 -16.61 -0.50
N ILE A 66 -2.67 -15.39 -0.35
CA ILE A 66 -1.23 -15.12 -0.24
C ILE A 66 -0.80 -15.38 1.21
N PRO A 67 0.31 -16.13 1.45
CA PRO A 67 0.78 -16.37 2.81
C PRO A 67 1.01 -15.07 3.57
N SER A 68 0.63 -15.05 4.85
CA SER A 68 0.82 -13.85 5.68
C SER A 68 2.29 -13.43 5.74
N TYR A 69 2.51 -12.12 5.87
CA TYR A 69 3.81 -11.58 6.24
C TYR A 69 4.38 -12.33 7.46
N PRO A 70 5.67 -12.70 7.46
CA PRO A 70 6.73 -12.30 6.51
C PRO A 70 6.98 -13.26 5.33
N ASN A 71 6.20 -14.33 5.15
CA ASN A 71 6.56 -15.41 4.21
C ASN A 71 5.93 -15.29 2.80
N GLY A 72 5.05 -14.32 2.59
CA GLY A 72 4.26 -14.17 1.34
C GLY A 72 4.93 -13.43 0.18
N TRP A 73 6.15 -12.91 0.34
CA TRP A 73 6.74 -11.94 -0.60
C TRP A 73 6.80 -12.41 -2.06
N GLN A 74 7.08 -13.69 -2.32
CA GLN A 74 7.11 -14.21 -3.68
C GLN A 74 5.74 -14.07 -4.36
N SER A 75 4.71 -14.71 -3.80
CA SER A 75 3.34 -14.69 -4.34
C SER A 75 2.75 -13.28 -4.33
N TRP A 76 3.06 -12.48 -3.30
CA TRP A 76 2.69 -11.08 -3.22
C TRP A 76 3.29 -10.26 -4.37
N SER A 77 4.59 -10.42 -4.64
CA SER A 77 5.26 -9.71 -5.71
C SER A 77 4.75 -10.09 -7.10
N GLU A 78 4.28 -11.32 -7.29
CA GLU A 78 3.64 -11.76 -8.53
C GLU A 78 2.31 -11.04 -8.75
N ALA A 79 1.46 -10.95 -7.72
CA ALA A 79 0.19 -10.22 -7.80
C ALA A 79 0.42 -8.72 -8.07
N VAL A 80 1.44 -8.12 -7.44
CA VAL A 80 1.84 -6.72 -7.70
C VAL A 80 2.30 -6.52 -9.14
N LYS A 81 3.15 -7.41 -9.67
CA LYS A 81 3.61 -7.34 -11.08
C LYS A 81 2.46 -7.52 -12.07
N SER A 82 1.50 -8.40 -11.78
CA SER A 82 0.28 -8.53 -12.57
C SER A 82 -0.54 -7.24 -12.57
N LEU A 83 -0.66 -6.58 -11.41
CA LEU A 83 -1.34 -5.28 -11.31
C LEU A 83 -0.63 -4.19 -12.13
N PHE A 84 0.70 -4.12 -12.07
CA PHE A 84 1.49 -3.18 -12.88
C PHE A 84 1.23 -3.35 -14.37
N HIS A 85 1.23 -4.61 -14.83
CA HIS A 85 0.96 -4.95 -16.23
C HIS A 85 -0.49 -4.64 -16.65
N GLU A 86 -1.48 -4.99 -15.83
CA GLU A 86 -2.90 -4.75 -16.12
C GLU A 86 -3.25 -3.24 -16.13
N LYS A 87 -2.62 -2.46 -15.24
CA LYS A 87 -2.85 -1.02 -15.13
C LYS A 87 -1.89 -0.17 -15.97
N HIS A 88 -0.99 -0.82 -16.70
CA HIS A 88 -0.05 -0.20 -17.64
C HIS A 88 0.86 0.88 -17.00
N PHE A 89 1.45 0.57 -15.84
CA PHE A 89 2.46 1.43 -15.22
C PHE A 89 3.64 0.61 -14.70
N GLU A 90 4.84 1.19 -14.76
CA GLU A 90 6.09 0.57 -14.30
C GLU A 90 6.76 1.51 -13.28
N PRO A 91 6.55 1.29 -11.96
CA PRO A 91 7.20 2.11 -10.96
C PRO A 91 8.70 1.81 -10.92
N SER A 92 9.52 2.82 -10.64
CA SER A 92 10.97 2.68 -10.44
C SER A 92 11.38 2.70 -8.97
N ILE A 93 10.53 3.25 -8.11
CA ILE A 93 10.79 3.48 -6.70
C ILE A 93 9.55 3.15 -5.85
N VAL A 94 9.78 2.59 -4.66
CA VAL A 94 8.76 2.37 -3.63
C VAL A 94 9.06 3.22 -2.39
N PHE A 95 8.01 3.76 -1.80
CA PHE A 95 8.08 4.53 -0.56
C PHE A 95 7.42 3.74 0.57
N SER A 96 8.13 3.58 1.68
CA SER A 96 7.62 2.89 2.88
C SER A 96 8.19 3.53 4.15
N SER A 97 7.57 3.28 5.29
CA SER A 97 8.11 3.62 6.61
C SER A 97 8.77 2.42 7.29
N GLU A 98 8.60 1.20 6.78
CA GLU A 98 9.02 -0.04 7.44
C GLU A 98 10.39 -0.52 6.91
N PRO A 99 11.50 -0.36 7.66
CA PRO A 99 12.85 -0.61 7.13
C PRO A 99 13.10 -2.08 6.77
N GLN A 100 12.43 -2.99 7.47
CA GLN A 100 12.50 -4.43 7.25
C GLN A 100 12.02 -4.86 5.84
N ASP A 101 11.18 -4.05 5.20
CA ASP A 101 10.61 -4.35 3.89
C ASP A 101 11.54 -3.92 2.73
N LYS A 102 12.61 -3.17 3.02
CA LYS A 102 13.57 -2.70 2.02
C LYS A 102 14.19 -3.87 1.23
N ALA A 103 14.81 -4.81 1.92
CA ALA A 103 15.49 -5.93 1.26
C ALA A 103 14.51 -6.82 0.47
N PRO A 104 13.30 -7.13 0.97
CA PRO A 104 12.28 -7.78 0.15
C PRO A 104 11.83 -6.99 -1.08
N TYR A 105 11.59 -5.68 -0.98
CA TYR A 105 11.22 -4.88 -2.16
C TYR A 105 12.31 -4.93 -3.25
N GLU A 106 13.57 -4.74 -2.86
CA GLU A 106 14.71 -4.82 -3.77
C GLU A 106 14.85 -6.23 -4.38
N LYS A 107 14.64 -7.28 -3.58
CA LYS A 107 14.79 -8.67 -4.04
C LYS A 107 13.66 -9.14 -4.96
N TYR A 108 12.40 -8.89 -4.59
CA TYR A 108 11.24 -9.49 -5.26
C TYR A 108 10.63 -8.57 -6.32
N LEU A 109 10.64 -7.25 -6.10
CA LEU A 109 10.16 -6.28 -7.08
C LEU A 109 11.28 -5.64 -7.90
N GLY A 110 12.52 -5.65 -7.42
CA GLY A 110 13.63 -4.99 -8.12
C GLY A 110 13.53 -3.46 -8.10
N LEU A 111 12.86 -2.90 -7.09
CA LEU A 111 12.62 -1.46 -6.98
C LEU A 111 13.59 -0.80 -6.00
N GLU A 112 13.96 0.44 -6.29
CA GLU A 112 14.62 1.30 -5.31
C GLU A 112 13.65 1.60 -4.15
N VAL A 113 14.15 1.63 -2.91
CA VAL A 113 13.32 1.86 -1.73
C VAL A 113 13.74 3.15 -1.05
N SER A 114 12.79 4.08 -0.89
CA SER A 114 12.96 5.30 -0.11
C SER A 114 12.18 5.20 1.20
N LEU A 115 12.90 5.20 2.33
CA LEU A 115 12.27 5.23 3.65
C LEU A 115 11.78 6.64 3.99
N VAL A 116 10.56 6.73 4.51
CA VAL A 116 9.92 8.00 4.88
C VAL A 116 9.47 7.94 6.33
N ASP A 117 10.08 8.77 7.18
CA ASP A 117 9.78 8.88 8.61
C ASP A 117 9.62 7.53 9.35
N PRO A 118 10.62 6.63 9.30
CA PRO A 118 10.53 5.32 9.95
C PRO A 118 10.38 5.42 11.47
N ASP A 119 10.92 6.48 12.07
CA ASP A 119 10.86 6.75 13.51
C ASP A 119 9.54 7.42 13.95
N ARG A 120 8.60 7.66 13.02
CA ARG A 120 7.29 8.30 13.27
C ARG A 120 7.39 9.64 14.02
N THR A 121 8.40 10.43 13.67
CA THR A 121 8.71 11.71 14.33
C THR A 121 7.66 12.79 14.05
N PHE A 122 7.06 12.80 12.86
CA PHE A 122 6.06 13.81 12.49
C PHE A 122 4.63 13.40 12.85
N PHE A 123 4.32 12.12 12.68
CA PHE A 123 2.99 11.56 12.97
C PHE A 123 3.13 10.28 13.79
N ASN A 124 3.20 10.44 15.12
CA ASN A 124 3.27 9.32 16.06
C ASN A 124 1.90 8.66 16.26
N VAL A 125 1.41 8.01 15.22
CA VAL A 125 0.15 7.27 15.19
C VAL A 125 0.34 5.95 14.46
N SER A 126 -0.43 4.94 14.85
CA SER A 126 -0.52 3.65 14.18
C SER A 126 -1.96 3.35 13.78
N ALA A 127 -2.13 2.44 12.83
CA ALA A 127 -3.44 1.91 12.47
C ALA A 127 -3.94 0.84 13.47
N THR A 128 -3.06 0.35 14.35
CA THR A 128 -3.36 -0.63 15.42
C THR A 128 -3.58 0.06 16.75
#